data_AF-A0A1W9NWG8-F1
#
_entry.id   AF-A0A1W9NWG8-F1
#
_cell.length_a   1.000
_cell.length_b   1.000
_cell.length_c   1.000
_cell.angle_alpha   90.00
_cell.angle_beta   90.00
_cell.angle_gamma   90.00
#
_symmetry.space_group_name_H-M   'P 1'
#
loop_
_entity.id
_entity.type
_entity.pdbx_description
1 polymer ?
#
loop_
_entity_poly.entity_id
_entity_poly.type
_entity_poly.pdbx_seq_one_letter_code
_entity_poly.pdbx_strand_id
1 'polypeptide(L)'
;MERLIDETLQIAQKKFSAFGFKEEQVTQLLASGKRDLENEIGKLEVLLGEENISIDKLNQSLHALKGLLYNMGNTDAGDVMVDIRSGTDITELVGKIRDILH
;
A
#
# COMPACT_ATOMS: atom_id res chain seq x y z
N MET A 1 4.59 1.72 9.53
CA MET A 1 3.85 2.35 8.41
C MET A 1 4.78 3.21 7.59
N GLU A 2 5.47 4.16 8.24
CA GLU A 2 6.43 5.07 7.58
C GLU A 2 7.43 4.31 6.72
N ARG A 3 7.92 3.16 7.22
CA ARG A 3 8.84 2.29 6.47
C ARG A 3 8.31 1.88 5.09
N LEU A 4 7.08 1.34 5.00
CA LEU A 4 6.51 0.90 3.72
C LEU A 4 6.34 2.07 2.74
N ILE A 5 5.90 3.23 3.25
CA ILE A 5 5.73 4.44 2.45
C ILE A 5 7.09 4.93 1.95
N ASP A 6 8.08 5.06 2.83
CA ASP A 6 9.41 5.55 2.50
C ASP A 6 10.12 4.64 1.49
N GLU A 7 10.09 3.32 1.71
CA GLU A 7 10.62 2.34 0.76
C GLU A 7 9.93 2.47 -0.61
N THR A 8 8.61 2.61 -0.62
CA THR A 8 7.83 2.78 -1.86
C THR A 8 8.19 4.08 -2.57
N LEU A 9 8.37 5.19 -1.85
CA LEU A 9 8.74 6.47 -2.44
C LEU A 9 10.15 6.46 -3.03
N GLN A 10 11.10 5.79 -2.38
CA GLN A 10 12.45 5.62 -2.91
C GLN A 10 12.45 4.78 -4.20
N ILE A 11 11.66 3.71 -4.25
CA ILE A 11 11.48 2.89 -5.45
C ILE A 11 10.83 3.71 -6.57
N ALA A 12 9.76 4.44 -6.25
CA ALA A 12 9.03 5.26 -7.20
C ALA A 12 9.89 6.38 -7.78
N GLN A 13 10.73 7.02 -6.97
CA GLN A 13 11.64 8.06 -7.42
C GLN A 13 12.58 7.50 -8.49
N LYS A 14 13.23 6.37 -8.21
CA LYS A 14 14.12 5.68 -9.17
C LYS A 14 13.36 5.30 -10.44
N LYS A 15 12.17 4.72 -10.31
CA LYS A 15 11.33 4.30 -11.44
C LYS A 15 10.96 5.49 -12.33
N PHE A 16 10.42 6.57 -11.76
CA PHE A 16 9.96 7.72 -12.53
C PHE A 16 11.12 8.48 -13.18
N SER A 17 12.24 8.64 -12.48
CA SER A 17 13.45 9.21 -13.07
C SER A 17 13.99 8.36 -14.23
N ALA A 18 14.04 7.03 -14.07
CA ALA A 18 14.47 6.12 -15.15
C ALA A 18 13.51 6.12 -16.36
N PHE A 19 12.23 6.41 -16.14
CA PHE A 19 11.24 6.56 -17.20
C PHE A 19 11.38 7.87 -17.99
N GLY A 20 12.23 8.80 -17.53
CA GLY A 20 12.52 10.06 -18.21
C GLY A 20 11.64 11.25 -17.80
N PHE A 21 10.92 11.15 -16.67
CA PHE A 21 10.21 12.30 -16.11
C PHE A 21 11.18 13.37 -15.62
N LYS A 22 10.82 14.64 -15.80
CA LYS A 22 11.58 15.76 -15.22
C LYS A 22 11.42 15.78 -13.71
N GLU A 23 12.40 16.33 -13.00
CA GLU A 23 12.44 16.37 -11.53
C GLU A 23 11.17 16.97 -10.91
N GLU A 24 10.64 18.06 -11.46
CA GLU A 24 9.39 18.68 -11.00
C GLU A 24 8.19 17.72 -11.12
N GLN A 25 8.13 16.95 -12.21
CA GLN A 25 7.08 15.95 -12.44
C GLN A 25 7.23 14.78 -11.48
N VAL A 26 8.46 14.29 -11.28
CA VAL A 26 8.76 13.23 -10.30
C VAL A 26 8.31 13.67 -8.91
N THR A 27 8.64 14.90 -8.50
CA THR A 27 8.26 15.44 -7.20
C THR A 27 6.73 15.47 -7.02
N GLN A 28 5.99 15.91 -8.05
CA GLN A 28 4.53 15.91 -8.02
C GLN A 28 3.93 14.50 -7.96
N LEU A 29 4.47 13.56 -8.75
CA LEU A 29 4.03 12.16 -8.76
C LEU A 29 4.28 11.49 -7.39
N LEU A 30 5.45 11.72 -6.80
CA LEU A 30 5.78 11.22 -5.47
C LEU A 30 4.86 11.81 -4.39
N ALA A 31 4.58 13.11 -4.45
CA ALA A 31 3.69 13.77 -3.50
C ALA A 31 2.24 13.26 -3.60
N SER A 32 1.75 13.01 -4.82
CA SER A 32 0.43 12.40 -5.02
C SER A 32 0.41 10.96 -4.52
N GLY A 33 1.38 10.14 -4.95
CA GLY A 33 1.47 8.74 -4.56
C GLY A 33 1.63 8.55 -3.05
N LYS A 34 2.41 9.39 -2.37
CA LYS A 34 2.52 9.42 -0.91
C LYS A 34 1.15 9.62 -0.27
N ARG A 35 0.43 10.65 -0.69
CA ARG A 35 -0.88 11.00 -0.13
C ARG A 35 -1.90 9.89 -0.34
N ASP A 36 -1.89 9.27 -1.53
CA ASP A 36 -2.80 8.17 -1.84
C ASP A 36 -2.49 6.93 -0.99
N LEU A 37 -1.20 6.61 -0.78
CA LEU A 37 -0.77 5.53 0.12
C LEU A 37 -1.18 5.82 1.57
N GLU A 38 -0.89 7.02 2.09
CA GLU A 38 -1.27 7.43 3.45
C GLU A 38 -2.78 7.32 3.66
N ASN A 39 -3.57 7.80 2.70
CA ASN A 39 -5.03 7.73 2.77
C ASN A 39 -5.53 6.29 2.77
N GLU A 40 -5.02 5.43 1.90
CA GLU A 40 -5.50 4.05 1.82
C GLU A 40 -5.04 3.20 3.01
N ILE A 41 -3.81 3.40 3.48
CA ILE A 41 -3.32 2.76 4.70
C ILE A 41 -4.14 3.24 5.91
N GLY A 42 -4.42 4.53 6.03
CA GLY A 42 -5.25 5.05 7.12
C GLY A 42 -6.66 4.45 7.13
N LYS A 43 -7.29 4.26 5.97
CA LYS A 43 -8.57 3.53 5.88
C LYS A 43 -8.44 2.08 6.35
N LEU A 44 -7.37 1.41 5.94
CA LEU A 44 -7.09 0.03 6.34
C LEU A 44 -6.92 -0.06 7.86
N GLU A 45 -6.18 0.85 8.49
CA GLU A 45 -6.01 0.88 9.94
C GLU A 45 -7.32 1.10 10.69
N VAL A 46 -8.16 2.03 10.22
CA VAL A 46 -9.50 2.24 10.80
C VAL A 46 -10.30 0.95 10.72
N LEU A 47 -10.29 0.28 9.58
CA LEU A 47 -10.98 -1.00 9.38
C LEU A 47 -10.44 -2.09 10.32
N LEU A 48 -9.12 -2.17 10.52
CA LEU A 48 -8.49 -3.13 11.45
C LEU A 48 -8.76 -2.84 12.93
N GLY A 49 -9.29 -1.66 13.25
CA GLY A 49 -9.73 -1.25 14.58
C GLY A 49 -11.23 -1.48 14.84
N GLU A 50 -12.02 -1.87 13.83
CA GLU A 50 -13.44 -2.17 14.00
C GLU A 50 -13.65 -3.47 14.80
N GLU A 51 -14.68 -3.52 15.66
CA GLU A 51 -15.03 -4.72 16.45
C GLU A 51 -15.44 -5.90 15.55
N ASN A 52 -16.07 -5.61 14.40
CA ASN A 52 -16.49 -6.59 13.42
C ASN A 52 -15.97 -6.19 12.03
N ILE A 53 -14.84 -6.77 11.65
CA ILE A 53 -14.19 -6.46 10.37
C ILE A 53 -14.95 -7.14 9.22
N SER A 54 -15.34 -6.36 8.21
CA SER A 54 -15.89 -6.90 6.97
C SER A 54 -14.76 -7.41 6.06
N ILE A 55 -14.77 -8.70 5.74
CA ILE A 55 -13.81 -9.33 4.81
C ILE A 55 -13.86 -8.65 3.44
N ASP A 56 -15.04 -8.29 2.95
CA ASP A 56 -15.18 -7.63 1.64
C ASP A 56 -14.51 -6.24 1.63
N LYS A 57 -14.72 -5.45 2.69
CA LYS A 57 -14.04 -4.14 2.84
C LYS A 57 -12.52 -4.32 2.97
N LEU A 58 -12.08 -5.34 3.72
CA LEU A 58 -10.66 -5.63 3.90
C LEU A 58 -10.01 -5.96 2.56
N ASN A 59 -10.64 -6.84 1.79
CA ASN A 59 -10.21 -7.23 0.46
C ASN A 59 -10.20 -6.05 -0.53
N GLN A 60 -11.17 -5.14 -0.43
CA GLN A 60 -11.20 -3.93 -1.24
C GLN A 60 -10.03 -3.00 -0.92
N SER A 61 -9.75 -2.74 0.36
CA SER A 61 -8.62 -1.91 0.77
C SER A 61 -7.28 -2.54 0.40
N LEU A 62 -7.11 -3.85 0.59
CA LEU A 62 -5.91 -4.57 0.14
C LEU A 62 -5.73 -4.50 -1.39
N HIS A 63 -6.83 -4.59 -2.15
CA HIS A 63 -6.78 -4.45 -3.61
C HIS A 63 -6.38 -3.04 -4.05
N ALA A 64 -6.92 -2.01 -3.39
CA ALA A 64 -6.55 -0.61 -3.65
C ALA A 64 -5.07 -0.36 -3.32
N LEU A 65 -4.62 -0.80 -2.14
CA LEU A 65 -3.23 -0.65 -1.70
C LEU A 65 -2.26 -1.37 -2.65
N LYS A 66 -2.59 -2.59 -3.10
CA LYS A 66 -1.84 -3.29 -4.15
C LYS A 66 -1.68 -2.45 -5.39
N GLY A 67 -2.78 -1.87 -5.90
CA GLY A 67 -2.76 -1.05 -7.11
C GLY A 67 -1.83 0.15 -6.97
N LEU A 68 -1.87 0.84 -5.81
CA LEU A 68 -1.00 1.97 -5.52
C LEU A 68 0.47 1.55 -5.47
N LEU A 69 0.80 0.45 -4.79
CA LEU A 69 2.18 -0.07 -4.70
C LEU A 69 2.75 -0.41 -6.08
N TYR A 70 1.98 -1.10 -6.93
CA TYR A 70 2.38 -1.41 -8.31
C TYR A 70 2.57 -0.16 -9.17
N ASN A 71 1.65 0.81 -9.07
CA ASN A 71 1.77 2.07 -9.80
C ASN A 71 3.06 2.81 -9.42
N MET A 72 3.39 2.80 -8.14
CA MET A 72 4.63 3.36 -7.59
C MET A 72 5.87 2.49 -7.88
N GLY A 73 5.69 1.26 -8.37
CA GLY A 73 6.79 0.35 -8.74
C GLY A 73 7.29 -0.55 -7.62
N ASN A 74 6.69 -0.51 -6.44
CA ASN A 74 6.97 -1.44 -5.36
C ASN A 74 6.18 -2.73 -5.59
N THR A 75 6.62 -3.53 -6.56
CA THR A 75 5.97 -4.80 -6.92
C THR A 75 6.00 -5.79 -5.78
N ASP A 76 7.12 -5.88 -5.06
CA ASP A 76 7.30 -6.85 -3.98
C ASP A 76 6.26 -6.63 -2.86
N ALA A 77 6.09 -5.37 -2.41
CA ALA A 77 5.05 -5.07 -1.44
C ALA A 77 3.63 -5.29 -2.00
N GLY A 78 3.41 -5.03 -3.29
CA GLY A 78 2.13 -5.31 -3.93
C GLY A 78 1.80 -6.80 -3.98
N ASP A 79 2.79 -7.65 -4.23
CA ASP A 79 2.63 -9.12 -4.24
C ASP A 79 2.26 -9.63 -2.84
N VAL A 80 2.85 -9.06 -1.79
CA VAL A 80 2.47 -9.38 -0.41
C VAL A 80 0.98 -9.08 -0.14
N MET A 81 0.41 -8.00 -0.71
CA MET A 81 -1.02 -7.72 -0.59
C MET A 81 -1.90 -8.77 -1.28
N VAL A 82 -1.42 -9.37 -2.37
CA VAL A 82 -2.10 -10.49 -3.05
C VAL A 82 -2.11 -11.72 -2.17
N ASP A 83 -0.96 -12.05 -1.59
CA ASP A 83 -0.79 -13.23 -0.74
C ASP A 83 -1.66 -13.15 0.51
N ILE A 84 -1.73 -11.97 1.14
CA ILE A 84 -2.66 -11.74 2.25
C ILE A 84 -4.08 -12.04 1.82
N ARG A 85 -4.56 -11.45 0.73
CA ARG A 85 -5.94 -11.61 0.25
C ARG A 85 -6.35 -13.06 -0.03
N SER A 86 -5.39 -13.98 -0.21
CA SER A 86 -5.68 -15.41 -0.42
C SER A 86 -6.12 -16.15 0.85
N GLY A 87 -5.94 -15.56 2.03
CA GLY A 87 -6.37 -16.13 3.31
C GLY A 87 -7.88 -16.08 3.52
N THR A 88 -8.42 -17.09 4.21
CA THR A 88 -9.86 -17.17 4.54
C THR A 88 -10.18 -16.89 6.01
N ASP A 89 -9.16 -16.87 6.88
CA ASP A 89 -9.31 -16.58 8.30
C ASP A 89 -9.02 -15.10 8.58
N ILE A 90 -10.02 -14.37 9.07
CA ILE A 90 -9.92 -12.93 9.32
C ILE A 90 -8.87 -12.58 10.38
N THR A 91 -8.66 -13.44 11.37
CA THR A 91 -7.69 -13.22 12.44
C THR A 91 -6.27 -13.36 11.89
N GLU A 92 -6.04 -14.38 11.05
CA GLU A 92 -4.77 -14.57 10.36
C GLU A 92 -4.47 -13.40 9.41
N LEU A 93 -5.48 -12.96 8.64
CA LEU A 93 -5.37 -11.82 7.73
C LEU A 93 -4.98 -10.54 8.48
N VAL A 94 -5.69 -10.22 9.57
CA VAL A 94 -5.42 -9.04 10.39
C VAL A 94 -4.01 -9.08 10.97
N GLY A 95 -3.55 -10.24 11.44
CA GLY A 95 -2.18 -10.42 11.92
C GLY A 95 -1.14 -10.07 10.87
N LYS A 96 -1.25 -10.68 9.68
CA LYS A 96 -0.32 -10.43 8.56
C LYS A 96 -0.29 -8.97 8.13
N ILE A 97 -1.44 -8.30 8.12
CA ILE A 97 -1.52 -6.88 7.74
C ILE A 97 -0.82 -6.01 8.78
N ARG A 98 -1.06 -6.27 10.08
CA ARG A 98 -0.41 -5.53 11.17
C ARG A 98 1.11 -5.67 11.14
N ASP A 99 1.62 -6.87 10.83
CA ASP A 99 3.07 -7.11 10.73
C ASP A 99 3.75 -6.33 9.60
N ILE A 100 3.03 -6.00 8.53
CA ILE A 100 3.56 -5.17 7.44
C ILE A 100 3.46 -3.69 7.77
N LEU A 101 2.39 -3.31 8.47
CA LEU A 101 2.15 -1.93 8.84
C LEU A 101 2.98 -1.48 10.04
N HIS A 102 3.64 -2.36 10.81
CA HIS A 102 4.50 -2.02 11.95
C HIS A 102 5.97 -2.29 11.66
#